data_AF-A0A0D3V9L0-F1
#
_entry.id   AF-A0A0D3V9L0-F1
#
_cell.length_a   1.000
_cell.length_b   1.000
_cell.length_c   1.000
_cell.angle_alpha   90.00
_cell.angle_beta   90.00
_cell.angle_gamma   90.00
#
_symmetry.space_group_name_H-M   'P 1'
#
loop_
_entity.id
_entity.type
_entity.pdbx_description
1 polymer ?
#
loop_
_entity_poly.entity_id
_entity_poly.type
_entity_poly.pdbx_seq_one_letter_code
_entity_poly.pdbx_strand_id
1 'polypeptide(L)' 'MWMYFLVVIVALVGAFATFKVGFSPENQKRNPDYEQRTSKNITKLTAIYVVAIVGSIAFLITFISFV' A
#
# COMPACT_ATOMS: atom_id res chain seq x y z
N MET A 1 17.61 16.09 -7.17
CA MET A 1 17.56 15.39 -5.86
C MET A 1 16.48 15.92 -4.92
N TRP A 2 16.41 17.21 -4.58
CA TRP A 2 15.41 17.78 -3.64
C TRP A 2 13.94 17.45 -3.98
N MET A 3 13.60 17.45 -5.27
CA MET A 3 12.24 17.14 -5.73
C MET A 3 11.78 15.72 -5.38
N TYR A 4 12.70 14.74 -5.35
CA TYR A 4 12.36 13.37 -4.94
C TYR A 4 11.99 13.30 -3.46
N PHE A 5 12.66 14.08 -2.61
CA PHE A 5 12.31 14.15 -1.18
C PHE A 5 10.90 14.72 -0.99
N LEU A 6 10.54 15.77 -1.71
CA LEU A 6 9.18 16.32 -1.67
C LEU A 6 8.13 15.29 -2.09
N VAL A 7 8.36 14.55 -3.18
CA VAL A 7 7.45 13.50 -3.64
C VAL A 7 7.28 12.41 -2.57
N VAL A 8 8.37 11.94 -1.97
CA VAL A 8 8.33 10.94 -0.91
C VAL A 8 7.56 11.45 0.31
N ILE A 9 7.80 12.70 0.73
CA ILE A 9 7.09 13.31 1.87
C ILE A 9 5.59 13.37 1.60
N VAL A 10 5.18 13.88 0.43
CA VAL A 10 3.75 13.95 0.07
C VAL A 10 3.11 12.57 0.04
N ALA A 11 3.80 11.58 -0.53
CA ALA A 11 3.33 10.19 -0.55
C ALA A 11 3.15 9.62 0.86
N LEU A 12 4.12 9.84 1.76
CA LEU A 12 4.04 9.37 3.15
C LEU A 12 2.91 10.05 3.92
N VAL A 13 2.73 11.36 3.76
CA VAL A 13 1.63 12.11 4.40
C VAL A 13 0.28 11.61 3.91
N GLY A 14 0.12 11.43 2.59
CA GLY A 14 -1.10 10.89 2.00
C GLY A 14 -1.42 9.47 2.49
N ALA A 15 -0.41 8.60 2.54
CA ALA A 15 -0.55 7.24 3.06
C ALA A 15 -0.97 7.26 4.54
N PHE A 16 -0.31 8.07 5.38
CA PHE A 16 -0.63 8.18 6.80
C PHE A 16 -2.05 8.70 7.03
N ALA A 17 -2.46 9.75 6.31
CA ALA A 17 -3.81 10.30 6.41
C ALA A 17 -4.87 9.25 6.00
N THR A 18 -4.61 8.50 4.93
CA THR A 18 -5.50 7.43 4.44
C THR A 18 -5.69 6.34 5.51
N PHE A 19 -4.60 5.90 6.15
CA PHE A 19 -4.69 4.91 7.23
C PHE A 19 -5.42 5.46 8.45
N LYS A 20 -5.16 6.70 8.86
CA LYS A 20 -5.82 7.30 10.02
C LYS A 20 -7.33 7.42 9.84
N VAL A 21 -7.79 7.78 8.64
CA VAL A 21 -9.22 7.87 8.33
C VAL A 21 -9.84 6.47 8.23
N GLY A 22 -9.18 5.55 7.51
CA GLY A 22 -9.63 4.17 7.35
C GLY A 22 -9.80 3.45 8.69
N PHE A 23 -8.83 3.55 9.58
CA PHE A 23 -8.85 2.92 10.90
C PHE A 23 -9.51 3.78 12.00
N SER A 24 -10.21 4.86 11.63
CA SER A 24 -10.83 5.72 12.63
C SER A 24 -11.92 4.96 13.42
N PRO A 25 -12.06 5.20 14.73
CA PRO A 25 -13.09 4.56 15.56
C PRO A 25 -14.51 4.85 15.06
N GLU A 26 -14.72 6.00 14.42
CA GLU A 26 -16.01 6.39 13.85
C GLU A 26 -16.45 5.43 12.74
N ASN A 27 -15.50 4.97 11.91
CA ASN A 27 -15.75 3.96 10.86
C ASN A 27 -16.09 2.59 11.45
N GLN A 28 -15.46 2.23 12.57
CA GLN A 28 -15.72 0.96 13.28
C GLN A 28 -17.10 0.97 13.97
N LYS A 29 -17.48 2.08 14.62
CA LYS A 29 -18.79 2.22 15.28
C LYS A 29 -19.96 2.11 14.29
N ARG A 30 -19.77 2.60 13.07
CA ARG A 30 -20.82 2.66 12.04
C ARG A 30 -21.06 1.30 11.36
N ASN A 31 -20.13 0.36 11.48
CA ASN A 31 -20.27 -0.98 10.92
C ASN A 31 -19.50 -2.01 11.79
N PRO A 32 -20.20 -2.88 12.55
CA PRO A 32 -19.56 -3.86 13.43
C PRO A 32 -18.71 -4.91 12.67
N ASP A 33 -18.97 -5.14 11.37
CA ASP A 33 -18.16 -6.02 10.53
C ASP A 33 -16.95 -5.30 9.91
N TYR A 34 -16.76 -4.00 10.16
CA TYR A 34 -15.77 -3.16 9.48
C TYR A 34 -14.35 -3.70 9.68
N GLU A 35 -14.00 -4.06 10.91
CA GLU A 35 -12.66 -4.54 11.25
C GLU A 35 -12.34 -5.85 10.54
N GLN A 36 -13.28 -6.80 10.52
CA GLN A 36 -13.08 -8.10 9.87
C GLN A 36 -12.93 -7.96 8.35
N ARG A 37 -13.76 -7.12 7.71
CA ARG A 37 -13.68 -6.88 6.27
C ARG A 37 -12.45 -6.07 5.89
N THR A 38 -12.10 -5.05 6.67
CA THR A 38 -10.91 -4.21 6.43
C THR A 38 -9.63 -5.02 6.55
N SER A 39 -9.50 -5.88 7.57
CA SER A 39 -8.35 -6.77 7.71
C SER A 39 -8.20 -7.74 6.53
N LYS A 40 -9.30 -8.37 6.08
CA LYS A 40 -9.29 -9.22 4.87
C LYS A 40 -8.91 -8.45 3.61
N ASN A 41 -9.45 -7.26 3.43
CA ASN A 41 -9.17 -6.41 2.27
C ASN A 41 -7.72 -5.95 2.24
N ILE A 42 -7.18 -5.48 3.38
CA ILE A 42 -5.78 -5.08 3.50
C ILE A 42 -4.86 -6.26 3.25
N THR A 43 -5.16 -7.45 3.81
CA THR A 43 -4.37 -8.65 3.57
C THR A 43 -4.32 -9.02 2.08
N LYS A 44 -5.49 -9.01 1.41
CA LYS A 44 -5.57 -9.29 -0.03
C LYS A 44 -4.83 -8.24 -0.85
N LEU A 45 -4.98 -6.95 -0.50
CA LEU A 45 -4.30 -5.85 -1.17
C LEU A 45 -2.78 -5.99 -1.02
N THR A 46 -2.29 -6.21 0.20
CA THR A 46 -0.87 -6.44 0.47
C THR A 46 -0.33 -7.63 -0.32
N ALA A 47 -1.07 -8.74 -0.40
CA ALA A 47 -0.66 -9.90 -1.21
C ALA A 47 -0.51 -9.55 -2.70
N ILE A 48 -1.44 -8.78 -3.27
CA ILE A 48 -1.35 -8.32 -4.67
C ILE A 48 -0.10 -7.44 -4.87
N TYR A 49 0.16 -6.51 -3.96
CA TYR A 49 1.35 -5.65 -4.03
C TYR A 49 2.65 -6.45 -3.93
N VAL A 50 2.72 -7.45 -3.04
CA VAL A 50 3.89 -8.33 -2.92
C VAL A 50 4.14 -9.10 -4.22
N VAL A 51 3.09 -9.71 -4.79
CA VAL A 51 3.20 -10.44 -6.06
C VAL A 51 3.67 -9.50 -7.19
N ALA A 52 3.10 -8.30 -7.27
CA ALA A 52 3.48 -7.32 -8.28
C ALA A 52 4.95 -6.90 -8.13
N ILE A 53 5.41 -6.57 -6.91
CA ILE A 53 6.79 -6.19 -6.64
C ILE A 53 7.76 -7.33 -6.99
N VAL A 54 7.49 -8.55 -6.54
CA VAL A 54 8.32 -9.72 -6.84
C VAL A 54 8.38 -9.96 -8.35
N GLY A 55 7.24 -9.90 -9.04
CA GLY A 55 7.16 -10.04 -10.49
C GLY A 55 7.95 -8.96 -11.23
N SER A 56 7.84 -7.69 -10.80
CA SER A 56 8.59 -6.58 -11.39
C SER A 56 10.10 -6.73 -11.18
N ILE A 57 10.54 -7.16 -9.99
CA ILE A 57 11.96 -7.41 -9.70
C ILE A 57 12.48 -8.57 -10.56
N ALA A 58 11.75 -9.69 -10.61
CA ALA A 58 12.12 -10.84 -11.43
C ALA A 58 12.24 -10.44 -12.91
N PHE A 59 11.25 -9.71 -13.43
CA PHE A 59 11.27 -9.18 -14.79
C PHE A 59 12.48 -8.28 -15.05
N LEU A 60 12.79 -7.36 -14.14
CA LEU A 60 13.95 -6.48 -14.25
C LEU A 60 15.27 -7.27 -14.28
N ILE A 61 15.45 -8.25 -13.40
CA ILE A 61 16.63 -9.10 -13.37
C ILE A 61 16.79 -9.86 -14.68
N THR A 62 15.70 -10.48 -15.15
CA THR A 62 15.71 -11.21 -16.42
C THR A 62 16.04 -10.27 -17.57
N PHE A 63 15.35 -9.15 -17.70
CA PHE A 63 15.58 -8.17 -18.75
C PHE A 63 17.03 -7.67 -18.80
N ILE A 64 17.61 -7.30 -17.65
CA ILE A 64 19.00 -6.85 -17.58
C ILE A 64 19.97 -7.97 -17.94
N SER A 65 19.66 -9.23 -17.58
CA SER A 65 20.53 -10.37 -17.91
C SER A 65 20.52 -10.74 -19.40
N PHE A 66 19.52 -10.31 -20.16
CA PHE A 66 19.42 -10.54 -21.60
C PHE A 66 19.99 -9.39 -22.46
N VAL A 67 20.36 -8.26 -21.84
CA VAL A 67 20.96 -7.08 -22.47
C VAL A 67 22.47 -7.12 -22.32
#